data_AF-A0A061GRY0-F1
#
_entry.id   AF-A0A061GRY0-F1
#
_cell.length_a   1.000
_cell.length_b   1.000
_cell.length_c   1.000
_cell.angle_alpha   90.00
_cell.angle_beta   90.00
_cell.angle_gamma   90.00
#
_symmetry.space_group_name_H-M   'P 1'
#
loop_
_entity.id
_entity.type
_entity.pdbx_description
1 polymer ?
#
loop_
_entity_poly.entity_id
_entity_poly.type
_entity_poly.pdbx_seq_one_letter_code
_entity_poly.pdbx_strand_id
1 'polypeptide(L)'
;MADKPSRGLILYGDGLARFIEPSHAHLHSLASKANCGFLSLPNAPPSESEDDRIVREFAVLMDACEAYFNKNGQLSTEAKSQKSSLIPTMSERFMGMRAALLTNSSSLKSFGGKLGFDVLHLNGLFENINFPSAQSADYLASELLALLGFQEGRILNASQFDLVIVHIGSGENLNAEKGKGTVGDMEFMNALIGAIMLIAQPGTEIASRLYLSLIMGYGNVSRADDPGLSIVSHNYENDSPLSALFPQQSYTMRGESPRNDVRDLEISSYQLIGCCMR
;
A
#
# COMPACT_ATOMS: atom_id res chain seq x y z
N MET A 1 0.96 -14.49 -26.82
CA MET A 1 -0.26 -13.77 -26.40
C MET A 1 -0.60 -14.24 -25.00
N ALA A 2 -0.77 -13.34 -24.04
CA ALA A 2 -1.25 -13.72 -22.71
C ALA A 2 -2.71 -14.19 -22.82
N ASP A 3 -3.00 -15.41 -22.39
CA ASP A 3 -4.33 -16.04 -22.53
C ASP A 3 -5.36 -15.51 -21.51
N LYS A 4 -4.89 -14.92 -20.39
CA LYS A 4 -5.72 -14.38 -19.30
C LYS A 4 -5.14 -13.06 -18.74
N PRO A 5 -5.99 -12.12 -18.27
CA PRO A 5 -5.53 -10.86 -17.69
C PRO A 5 -4.80 -11.08 -16.36
N SER A 6 -3.81 -10.23 -16.08
CA SER A 6 -3.17 -10.16 -14.75
C SER A 6 -4.05 -9.38 -13.77
N ARG A 7 -3.88 -9.65 -12.48
CA ARG A 7 -4.68 -9.08 -11.39
C ARG A 7 -3.77 -8.54 -10.29
N GLY A 8 -4.11 -7.39 -9.72
CA GLY A 8 -3.27 -6.66 -8.78
C GLY A 8 -3.67 -6.85 -7.32
N LEU A 9 -2.69 -7.14 -6.46
CA LEU A 9 -2.79 -7.06 -5.01
C LEU A 9 -1.79 -6.04 -4.50
N ILE A 10 -2.25 -5.02 -3.79
CA ILE A 10 -1.41 -4.00 -3.15
C ILE A 10 -1.59 -4.09 -1.65
N LEU A 11 -0.51 -4.33 -0.91
CA LEU A 11 -0.45 -4.25 0.54
C LEU A 11 0.14 -2.90 0.93
N TYR A 12 -0.62 -2.08 1.65
CA TYR A 12 -0.19 -0.76 2.11
C TYR A 12 -0.10 -0.74 3.65
N GLY A 13 1.13 -0.83 4.15
CA GLY A 13 1.46 -0.69 5.56
C GLY A 13 1.70 0.79 5.92
N ASP A 14 0.66 1.47 6.37
CA ASP A 14 0.71 2.88 6.75
C ASP A 14 1.33 3.06 8.14
N GLY A 15 2.47 3.75 8.20
CA GLY A 15 3.23 3.92 9.44
C GLY A 15 4.09 2.73 9.84
N LEU A 16 4.10 1.65 9.06
CA LEU A 16 4.80 0.40 9.42
C LEU A 16 6.27 0.37 9.01
N ALA A 17 6.73 1.24 8.11
CA ALA A 17 8.10 1.19 7.59
C ALA A 17 9.18 1.27 8.67
N ARG A 18 8.95 2.08 9.72
CA ARG A 18 9.90 2.28 10.82
C ARG A 18 10.08 1.05 11.72
N PHE A 19 9.22 0.05 11.61
CA PHE A 19 9.24 -1.17 12.43
C PHE A 19 9.86 -2.36 11.68
N ILE A 20 10.47 -2.14 10.51
CA ILE A 20 11.13 -3.20 9.76
C ILE A 20 12.43 -3.60 10.48
N GLU A 21 12.36 -4.76 11.14
CA GLU A 21 13.51 -5.44 11.72
C GLU A 21 14.08 -6.56 10.82
N PRO A 22 15.35 -6.99 11.02
CA PRO A 22 15.95 -8.14 10.35
C PRO A 22 15.20 -9.47 10.55
N SER A 23 14.41 -9.59 11.61
CA SER A 23 13.57 -10.75 11.93
C SER A 23 12.42 -10.97 10.92
N HIS A 24 12.03 -9.95 10.15
CA HIS A 24 10.96 -10.02 9.15
C HIS A 24 11.39 -10.72 7.86
N ALA A 25 11.67 -12.02 7.96
CA ALA A 25 12.25 -12.81 6.89
C ALA A 25 11.42 -12.83 5.59
N HIS A 26 10.07 -12.80 5.67
CA HIS A 26 9.22 -12.81 4.48
C HIS A 26 9.25 -11.48 3.74
N LEU A 27 9.28 -10.36 4.47
CA LEU A 27 9.46 -9.04 3.87
C LEU A 27 10.81 -8.93 3.16
N HIS A 28 11.89 -9.34 3.82
CA HIS A 28 13.23 -9.34 3.21
C HIS A 28 13.31 -10.28 2.01
N SER A 29 12.66 -11.45 2.07
CA SER A 29 12.55 -12.38 0.93
C SER A 29 11.78 -11.75 -0.24
N LEU A 30 10.68 -11.05 0.03
CA LEU A 30 9.92 -10.32 -0.98
C LEU A 30 10.79 -9.23 -1.63
N ALA A 31 11.45 -8.41 -0.83
CA ALA A 31 12.33 -7.33 -1.28
C ALA A 31 13.46 -7.85 -2.18
N SER A 32 14.08 -8.98 -1.83
CA SER A 32 15.15 -9.60 -2.65
C SER A 32 14.70 -10.04 -4.05
N LYS A 33 13.39 -10.22 -4.27
CA LYS A 33 12.80 -10.69 -5.53
C LYS A 33 12.05 -9.57 -6.27
N ALA A 34 11.75 -8.48 -5.59
CA ALA A 34 10.94 -7.38 -6.09
C ALA A 34 11.82 -6.24 -6.64
N ASN A 35 11.24 -5.42 -7.50
CA ASN A 35 11.82 -4.12 -7.83
C ASN A 35 11.50 -3.16 -6.68
N CYS A 36 12.53 -2.63 -6.03
CA CYS A 36 12.39 -1.70 -4.92
C CYS A 36 12.51 -0.26 -5.43
N GLY A 37 11.60 0.61 -5.02
CA GLY A 37 11.61 2.03 -5.36
C GLY A 37 11.10 2.89 -4.21
N PHE A 38 11.38 4.19 -4.28
CA PHE A 38 10.99 5.13 -3.25
C PHE A 38 10.04 6.19 -3.83
N LEU A 39 8.88 6.36 -3.20
CA LEU A 39 7.91 7.38 -3.54
C LEU A 39 8.00 8.53 -2.53
N SER A 40 8.36 9.71 -3.04
CA SER A 40 8.46 10.93 -2.27
C SER A 40 7.09 11.59 -2.08
N LEU A 41 6.79 11.96 -0.84
CA LEU A 41 5.55 12.63 -0.46
C LEU A 41 5.71 14.16 -0.40
N PRO A 42 4.63 14.92 -0.68
CA PRO A 42 4.63 16.36 -0.48
C PRO A 42 4.73 16.72 1.01
N ASN A 43 5.24 17.92 1.30
CA ASN A 43 5.27 18.51 2.64
C ASN A 43 3.90 18.37 3.33
N ALA A 44 3.89 17.79 4.54
CA ALA A 44 2.67 17.72 5.33
C ALA A 44 2.28 19.13 5.80
N PRO A 45 0.99 19.50 5.73
CA PRO A 45 0.50 20.73 6.34
C PRO A 45 0.85 20.79 7.83
N PRO A 46 1.21 21.97 8.39
CA PRO A 46 1.68 22.10 9.78
C PRO A 46 0.70 21.64 10.87
N SER A 47 -0.57 21.44 10.52
CA SER A 47 -1.66 21.04 11.43
C SER A 47 -2.48 19.87 10.86
N GLU A 48 -1.87 19.06 10.00
CA GLU A 48 -2.52 17.88 9.42
C GLU A 48 -2.85 16.85 10.51
N SER A 49 -4.10 16.39 10.54
CA SER A 49 -4.52 15.29 11.40
C SER A 49 -4.02 13.95 10.84
N GLU A 50 -3.96 12.91 11.69
CA GLU A 50 -3.62 11.55 11.23
C GLU A 50 -4.56 11.09 10.10
N ASP A 51 -5.86 11.30 10.26
CA ASP A 51 -6.86 10.96 9.24
C ASP A 51 -6.62 11.70 7.92
N ASP A 52 -6.28 12.99 7.97
CA ASP A 52 -5.99 13.76 6.76
C ASP A 52 -4.67 13.33 6.12
N ARG A 53 -3.65 12.94 6.91
CA ARG A 53 -2.41 12.33 6.41
C ARG A 53 -2.70 11.05 5.64
N ILE A 54 -3.48 10.13 6.23
CA ILE A 54 -3.81 8.84 5.60
C ILE A 54 -4.49 9.07 4.25
N VAL A 55 -5.47 9.98 4.20
CA VAL A 55 -6.17 10.32 2.96
C VAL A 55 -5.23 10.98 1.95
N ARG A 56 -4.36 11.91 2.38
CA ARG A 56 -3.40 12.59 1.50
C ARG A 56 -2.41 11.61 0.88
N GLU A 57 -1.79 10.76 1.68
CA GLU A 57 -0.78 9.80 1.21
C GLU A 57 -1.40 8.78 0.26
N PHE A 58 -2.59 8.27 0.59
CA PHE A 58 -3.34 7.41 -0.31
C PHE A 58 -3.75 8.14 -1.61
N ALA A 59 -4.13 9.42 -1.53
CA ALA A 59 -4.42 10.23 -2.71
C ALA A 59 -3.18 10.40 -3.60
N VAL A 60 -1.98 10.56 -3.03
CA VAL A 60 -0.73 10.59 -3.80
C VAL A 60 -0.50 9.24 -4.46
N LEU A 61 -0.67 8.14 -3.73
CA LEU A 61 -0.46 6.80 -4.24
C LEU A 61 -1.39 6.47 -5.42
N MET A 62 -2.64 6.95 -5.36
CA MET A 62 -3.65 6.74 -6.40
C MET A 62 -3.64 7.81 -7.51
N ASP A 63 -2.66 8.72 -7.51
CA ASP A 63 -2.62 9.94 -8.34
C ASP A 63 -3.98 10.65 -8.40
N ALA A 64 -4.54 10.89 -7.23
CA ALA A 64 -5.83 11.52 -7.00
C ALA A 64 -5.71 12.74 -6.06
N CYS A 65 -4.54 13.40 -6.03
CA CYS A 65 -4.30 14.56 -5.15
C CYS A 65 -5.32 15.69 -5.33
N GLU A 66 -5.83 15.90 -6.55
CA GLU A 66 -6.87 16.91 -6.83
C GLU A 66 -8.14 16.63 -6.00
N ALA A 67 -8.46 15.35 -5.76
CA ALA A 67 -9.57 14.95 -4.91
C ALA A 67 -9.38 15.37 -3.45
N TYR A 68 -8.14 15.31 -2.98
CA TYR A 68 -7.78 15.69 -1.62
C TYR A 68 -7.83 17.22 -1.44
N PHE A 69 -7.22 17.98 -2.36
CA PHE A 69 -7.17 19.45 -2.24
C PHE A 69 -8.53 20.13 -2.41
N ASN A 70 -9.45 19.55 -3.20
CA ASN A 70 -10.83 20.05 -3.32
C ASN A 70 -11.60 19.97 -1.98
N LYS A 71 -11.17 19.14 -1.02
CA LYS A 71 -11.77 19.03 0.32
C LYS A 71 -11.32 20.15 1.27
N ASN A 72 -10.10 20.67 1.10
CA ASN A 72 -9.46 21.58 2.05
C ASN A 72 -9.51 23.07 1.65
N GLY A 73 -10.20 23.43 0.56
CA GLY A 73 -10.45 24.82 0.17
C GLY A 73 -9.21 25.66 -0.19
N GLN A 74 -8.03 25.04 -0.30
CA GLN A 74 -6.76 25.70 -0.59
C GLN A 74 -6.43 25.70 -2.10
N LEU A 75 -7.36 26.20 -2.92
CA LEU A 75 -7.01 26.71 -4.24
C LEU A 75 -7.39 28.20 -4.29
N SER A 76 -6.37 29.03 -4.13
CA SER A 76 -6.43 30.48 -4.31
C SER A 76 -6.95 30.82 -5.71
N THR A 77 -8.01 31.62 -5.74
CA THR A 77 -8.26 32.73 -6.68
C THR A 77 -7.71 32.57 -8.09
N GLU A 78 -8.52 32.06 -9.01
CA GLU A 78 -8.89 32.74 -10.26
C GLU A 78 -9.95 31.95 -11.04
N ALA A 79 -11.10 32.61 -11.21
CA ALA A 79 -12.19 32.40 -12.16
C ALA A 79 -12.25 31.09 -12.99
N LYS A 80 -13.14 30.17 -12.56
CA LYS A 80 -14.40 29.84 -13.27
C LYS A 80 -15.14 28.74 -12.50
N SER A 81 -16.12 29.17 -11.70
CA SER A 81 -17.22 28.30 -11.27
C SER A 81 -17.92 27.75 -12.51
N GLN A 82 -17.76 26.45 -12.80
CA GLN A 82 -18.79 25.57 -13.37
C GLN A 82 -18.28 24.12 -13.48
N LYS A 83 -19.16 23.19 -13.07
CA LYS A 83 -19.05 21.72 -12.94
C LYS A 83 -18.29 21.21 -11.72
N SER A 84 -19.03 20.46 -10.89
CA SER A 84 -18.49 19.44 -9.99
C SER A 84 -17.31 18.74 -10.66
N SER A 85 -16.09 18.98 -10.18
CA SER A 85 -14.91 18.21 -10.59
C SER A 85 -15.04 16.81 -10.00
N LEU A 86 -15.91 16.01 -10.63
CA LEU A 86 -16.03 14.59 -10.37
C LEU A 86 -14.68 14.00 -10.73
N ILE A 87 -13.91 13.62 -9.71
CA ILE A 87 -12.67 12.88 -9.91
C ILE A 87 -13.05 11.60 -10.65
N PRO A 88 -12.41 11.29 -11.78
CA PRO A 88 -12.73 10.09 -12.50
C PRO A 88 -12.42 8.88 -11.60
N THR A 89 -13.41 8.00 -11.48
CA THR A 89 -13.33 6.75 -10.73
C THR A 89 -12.22 5.84 -11.26
N MET A 90 -11.81 4.83 -10.49
CA MET A 90 -10.88 3.80 -10.96
C MET A 90 -11.36 3.16 -12.27
N SER A 91 -12.66 2.87 -12.37
CA SER A 91 -13.24 2.32 -13.60
C SER A 91 -13.15 3.28 -14.78
N GLU A 92 -13.36 4.59 -14.58
CA GLU A 92 -13.24 5.58 -15.65
C GLU A 92 -11.77 5.78 -16.09
N ARG A 93 -10.84 5.76 -15.14
CA ARG A 93 -9.40 5.92 -15.40
C ARG A 93 -8.78 4.69 -16.06
N PHE A 94 -9.24 3.50 -15.72
CA PHE A 94 -8.62 2.23 -16.10
C PHE A 94 -9.58 1.30 -16.85
N MET A 95 -10.30 1.84 -17.85
CA MET A 95 -11.08 1.05 -18.83
C MET A 95 -12.05 0.01 -18.21
N GLY A 96 -12.76 0.40 -17.15
CA GLY A 96 -13.72 -0.47 -16.45
C GLY A 96 -13.12 -1.33 -15.35
N MET A 97 -11.88 -1.07 -14.92
CA MET A 97 -11.24 -1.82 -13.83
C MET A 97 -12.09 -1.83 -12.56
N ARG A 98 -12.31 -3.03 -12.02
CA ARG A 98 -13.02 -3.24 -10.75
C ARG A 98 -12.00 -3.27 -9.63
N ALA A 99 -12.09 -2.31 -8.71
CA ALA A 99 -11.11 -2.15 -7.64
C ALA A 99 -11.78 -2.22 -6.27
N ALA A 100 -11.17 -2.96 -5.35
CA ALA A 100 -11.58 -3.04 -3.95
C ALA A 100 -10.54 -2.42 -3.02
N LEU A 101 -11.03 -1.80 -1.94
CA LEU A 101 -10.20 -1.25 -0.87
C LEU A 101 -10.64 -1.85 0.46
N LEU A 102 -9.74 -2.58 1.11
CA LEU A 102 -9.94 -3.11 2.45
C LEU A 102 -9.23 -2.18 3.44
N THR A 103 -9.99 -1.61 4.38
CA THR A 103 -9.44 -0.70 5.39
C THR A 103 -10.33 -0.63 6.62
N ASN A 104 -9.71 -0.36 7.79
CA ASN A 104 -10.43 -0.04 9.01
C ASN A 104 -10.65 1.47 9.19
N SER A 105 -9.82 2.31 8.58
CA SER A 105 -9.89 3.78 8.66
C SER A 105 -11.17 4.33 8.04
N SER A 106 -12.01 5.01 8.84
CA SER A 106 -13.26 5.62 8.36
C SER A 106 -13.04 6.76 7.36
N SER A 107 -11.96 7.54 7.55
CA SER A 107 -11.59 8.63 6.65
C SER A 107 -11.21 8.07 5.28
N LEU A 108 -10.45 6.97 5.26
CA LEU A 108 -10.05 6.30 4.04
C LEU A 108 -11.23 5.57 3.37
N LYS A 109 -12.17 4.99 4.12
CA LYS A 109 -13.42 4.42 3.57
C LYS A 109 -14.20 5.46 2.76
N SER A 110 -14.41 6.65 3.34
CA SER A 110 -15.14 7.72 2.66
C SER A 110 -14.42 8.19 1.39
N PHE A 111 -13.09 8.30 1.44
CA PHE A 111 -12.30 8.73 0.30
C PHE A 111 -12.22 7.67 -0.81
N GLY A 112 -12.01 6.39 -0.46
CA GLY A 112 -12.00 5.28 -1.40
C GLY A 112 -13.31 5.15 -2.18
N GLY A 113 -14.45 5.31 -1.51
CA GLY A 113 -15.76 5.34 -2.17
C GLY A 113 -15.88 6.47 -3.21
N LYS A 114 -15.29 7.64 -2.97
CA LYS A 114 -15.25 8.74 -3.95
C LYS A 114 -14.39 8.44 -5.17
N LEU A 115 -13.35 7.60 -5.00
CA LEU A 115 -12.51 7.13 -6.10
C LEU A 115 -13.12 5.94 -6.86
N GLY A 116 -14.31 5.47 -6.46
CA GLY A 116 -14.99 4.34 -7.09
C GLY A 116 -14.44 2.97 -6.70
N PHE A 117 -13.82 2.84 -5.52
CA PHE A 117 -13.52 1.54 -4.94
C PHE A 117 -14.76 0.93 -4.29
N ASP A 118 -14.88 -0.38 -4.39
CA ASP A 118 -15.72 -1.15 -3.48
C ASP A 118 -14.99 -1.30 -2.15
N VAL A 119 -15.45 -0.54 -1.15
CA VAL A 119 -14.80 -0.45 0.15
C VAL A 119 -15.31 -1.55 1.06
N LEU A 120 -14.39 -2.41 1.51
CA LEU A 120 -14.67 -3.56 2.37
C LEU A 120 -14.08 -3.33 3.76
N HIS A 121 -14.77 -3.82 4.80
CA HIS A 121 -14.25 -3.75 6.16
C HIS A 121 -13.18 -4.82 6.37
N LEU A 122 -11.95 -4.41 6.66
CA LEU A 122 -10.85 -5.36 6.86
C LEU A 122 -11.14 -6.29 8.05
N ASN A 123 -11.49 -5.73 9.21
CA ASN A 123 -11.84 -6.53 10.40
C ASN A 123 -13.07 -7.43 10.18
N GLY A 124 -13.99 -7.03 9.29
CA GLY A 124 -15.16 -7.84 8.93
C GLY A 124 -14.80 -9.18 8.28
N LEU A 125 -13.61 -9.30 7.67
CA LEU A 125 -13.10 -10.58 7.16
C LEU A 125 -12.52 -11.46 8.27
N PHE A 126 -12.19 -10.89 9.43
CA PHE A 126 -11.68 -11.60 10.61
C PHE A 126 -12.77 -11.91 11.65
N GLU A 127 -13.94 -11.26 11.59
CA GLU A 127 -15.00 -11.35 12.61
C GLU A 127 -15.55 -12.78 12.85
N ASN A 128 -15.28 -13.74 11.97
CA ASN A 128 -15.67 -15.15 12.13
C ASN A 128 -14.55 -16.06 12.68
N ILE A 129 -13.42 -15.50 13.14
CA ILE A 129 -12.18 -16.26 13.25
C ILE A 129 -11.50 -16.10 14.63
N ASN A 130 -11.54 -17.15 15.45
CA ASN A 130 -10.78 -17.27 16.70
C ASN A 130 -9.44 -17.99 16.49
N PHE A 131 -8.63 -17.57 15.52
CA PHE A 131 -7.36 -18.24 15.22
C PHE A 131 -6.13 -17.45 15.73
N PRO A 132 -5.02 -18.15 16.05
CA PRO A 132 -3.72 -17.51 16.26
C PRO A 132 -3.29 -16.65 15.06
N SER A 133 -2.46 -15.64 15.29
CA SER A 133 -2.04 -14.64 14.29
C SER A 133 -1.55 -15.23 12.95
N ALA A 134 -0.79 -16.33 12.96
CA ALA A 134 -0.33 -16.99 11.74
C ALA A 134 -1.48 -17.59 10.90
N GLN A 135 -2.45 -18.24 11.55
CA GLN A 135 -3.62 -18.83 10.87
C GLN A 135 -4.58 -17.76 10.35
N SER A 136 -4.62 -16.59 11.00
CA SER A 136 -5.37 -15.43 10.49
C SER A 136 -4.78 -14.86 9.20
N ALA A 137 -3.44 -14.88 9.06
CA ALA A 137 -2.75 -14.40 7.87
C ALA A 137 -2.94 -15.35 6.67
N ASP A 138 -2.89 -16.67 6.89
CA ASP A 138 -3.15 -17.67 5.85
C ASP A 138 -4.58 -17.59 5.31
N TYR A 139 -5.55 -17.41 6.20
CA TYR A 139 -6.95 -17.22 5.82
C TYR A 139 -7.12 -15.94 5.01
N LEU A 140 -6.60 -14.80 5.50
CA LEU A 140 -6.70 -13.53 4.78
C LEU A 140 -6.03 -13.61 3.40
N ALA A 141 -4.84 -14.23 3.30
CA ALA A 141 -4.18 -14.43 2.02
C ALA A 141 -5.08 -15.18 1.03
N SER A 142 -5.75 -16.24 1.50
CA SER A 142 -6.66 -17.05 0.67
C SER A 142 -7.89 -16.23 0.22
N GLU A 143 -8.50 -15.47 1.12
CA GLU A 143 -9.64 -14.58 0.82
C GLU A 143 -9.26 -13.48 -0.17
N LEU A 144 -8.13 -12.80 0.02
CA LEU A 144 -7.63 -11.75 -0.89
C LEU A 144 -7.41 -12.29 -2.31
N LEU A 145 -6.83 -13.49 -2.39
CA LEU A 145 -6.62 -14.16 -3.67
C LEU A 145 -7.96 -14.61 -4.30
N ALA A 146 -8.93 -15.06 -3.49
CA ALA A 146 -10.27 -15.42 -3.97
C ALA A 146 -11.05 -14.21 -4.50
N LEU A 147 -10.94 -13.03 -3.89
CA LEU A 147 -11.48 -11.76 -4.41
C LEU A 147 -10.92 -11.43 -5.81
N LEU A 148 -9.63 -11.72 -5.99
CA LEU A 148 -8.95 -11.66 -7.28
C LEU A 148 -9.20 -12.92 -8.13
N GLY A 149 -10.17 -13.78 -7.82
CA GLY A 149 -10.52 -14.96 -8.61
C GLY A 149 -9.42 -16.02 -8.73
N PHE A 150 -8.50 -16.10 -7.76
CA PHE A 150 -7.56 -17.19 -7.59
C PHE A 150 -8.08 -18.13 -6.49
N GLN A 151 -8.43 -19.36 -6.83
CA GLN A 151 -9.00 -20.32 -5.89
C GLN A 151 -8.42 -21.71 -6.15
N GLU A 152 -8.04 -22.42 -5.09
CA GLU A 152 -7.49 -23.79 -5.15
C GLU A 152 -6.32 -23.94 -6.15
N GLY A 153 -5.45 -22.93 -6.25
CA GLY A 153 -4.29 -22.96 -7.16
C GLY A 153 -4.63 -22.69 -8.63
N ARG A 154 -5.89 -22.39 -8.97
CA ARG A 154 -6.37 -22.13 -10.33
C ARG A 154 -6.87 -20.70 -10.49
N ILE A 155 -6.89 -20.26 -11.74
CA ILE A 155 -7.45 -18.96 -12.13
C ILE A 155 -8.88 -19.14 -12.62
N LEU A 156 -9.84 -18.57 -11.89
CA LEU A 156 -11.24 -18.51 -12.29
C LEU A 156 -11.42 -17.54 -13.46
N ASN A 157 -12.35 -17.86 -14.38
CA ASN A 157 -12.66 -17.02 -15.54
C ASN A 157 -13.30 -15.68 -15.14
N ALA A 158 -14.01 -15.65 -14.01
CA ALA A 158 -14.56 -14.43 -13.43
C ALA A 158 -13.90 -14.18 -12.07
N SER A 159 -13.25 -13.03 -11.90
CA SER A 159 -12.92 -12.49 -10.57
C SER A 159 -13.97 -11.48 -10.15
N GLN A 160 -14.08 -11.21 -8.85
CA GLN A 160 -14.89 -10.09 -8.37
C GLN A 160 -14.16 -8.76 -8.67
N PHE A 161 -12.85 -8.74 -8.45
CA PHE A 161 -12.00 -7.57 -8.63
C PHE A 161 -10.81 -7.85 -9.53
N ASP A 162 -10.32 -6.80 -10.15
CA ASP A 162 -9.09 -6.79 -10.96
C ASP A 162 -7.92 -6.20 -10.16
N LEU A 163 -8.23 -5.34 -9.18
CA LEU A 163 -7.29 -4.74 -8.23
C LEU A 163 -7.87 -4.82 -6.82
N VAL A 164 -7.08 -5.29 -5.86
CA VAL A 164 -7.40 -5.26 -4.43
C VAL A 164 -6.28 -4.52 -3.70
N ILE A 165 -6.65 -3.50 -2.92
CA ILE A 165 -5.74 -2.76 -2.06
C ILE A 165 -6.10 -3.05 -0.60
N VAL A 166 -5.12 -3.45 0.20
CA VAL A 166 -5.26 -3.71 1.63
C VAL A 166 -4.49 -2.65 2.39
N HIS A 167 -5.17 -1.81 3.14
CA HIS A 167 -4.55 -0.83 4.03
C HIS A 167 -4.51 -1.37 5.46
N ILE A 168 -3.33 -1.35 6.05
CA ILE A 168 -3.07 -1.75 7.44
C ILE A 168 -2.31 -0.60 8.10
N GLY A 169 -3.00 0.09 9.02
CA GLY A 169 -2.44 1.19 9.78
C GLY A 169 -1.68 0.73 11.02
N SER A 170 -0.62 1.45 11.37
CA SER A 170 0.09 1.30 12.65
C SER A 170 -0.86 1.54 13.84
N GLY A 171 -0.98 0.56 14.73
CA GLY A 171 -1.84 0.64 15.91
C GLY A 171 -3.29 0.23 15.66
N GLU A 172 -3.62 -0.32 14.49
CA GLU A 172 -4.95 -0.85 14.20
C GLU A 172 -5.26 -2.15 14.97
N ASN A 173 -4.24 -2.81 15.54
CA ASN A 173 -4.36 -3.97 16.44
C ASN A 173 -5.17 -5.12 15.82
N LEU A 174 -4.82 -5.56 14.60
CA LEU A 174 -5.59 -6.58 13.87
C LEU A 174 -5.67 -7.94 14.59
N ASN A 175 -4.76 -8.22 15.53
CA ASN A 175 -4.70 -9.45 16.34
C ASN A 175 -4.49 -9.15 17.83
N ALA A 176 -5.44 -8.45 18.46
CA ALA A 176 -5.30 -7.92 19.82
C ALA A 176 -5.06 -8.98 20.92
N GLU A 177 -3.79 -9.35 21.17
CA GLU A 177 -3.31 -9.45 22.55
C GLU A 177 -3.10 -8.01 23.04
N LYS A 178 -3.94 -7.57 23.99
CA LYS A 178 -3.87 -6.21 24.58
C LYS A 178 -2.45 -5.93 25.08
N GLY A 179 -1.72 -5.05 24.39
CA GLY A 179 -0.43 -4.53 24.83
C GLY A 179 0.70 -4.48 23.79
N LYS A 180 0.50 -5.02 22.57
CA LYS A 180 1.57 -5.15 21.55
C LYS A 180 1.30 -4.42 20.21
N GLY A 181 0.40 -3.43 20.19
CA GLY A 181 -0.27 -2.96 18.97
C GLY A 181 0.59 -2.84 17.72
N THR A 182 1.61 -1.99 17.73
CA THR A 182 2.40 -1.73 16.52
C THR A 182 3.34 -2.87 16.10
N VAL A 183 3.83 -3.66 17.06
CA VAL A 183 4.65 -4.85 16.78
C VAL A 183 3.78 -5.95 16.17
N GLY A 184 2.56 -6.11 16.69
CA GLY A 184 1.60 -7.09 16.18
C GLY A 184 1.17 -6.82 14.73
N ASP A 185 0.98 -5.56 14.35
CA ASP A 185 0.59 -5.18 12.99
C ASP A 185 1.72 -5.49 11.98
N MET A 186 2.98 -5.27 12.35
CA MET A 186 4.14 -5.58 11.51
C MET A 186 4.41 -7.10 11.41
N GLU A 187 4.32 -7.82 12.54
CA GLU A 187 4.40 -9.29 12.55
C GLU A 187 3.31 -9.91 11.67
N PHE A 188 2.08 -9.36 11.74
CA PHE A 188 0.97 -9.78 10.89
C PHE A 188 1.24 -9.50 9.41
N MET A 189 1.74 -8.31 9.06
CA MET A 189 2.10 -7.97 7.69
C MET A 189 3.16 -8.92 7.13
N ASN A 190 4.21 -9.21 7.89
CA ASN A 190 5.23 -10.17 7.50
C ASN A 190 4.66 -11.59 7.32
N ALA A 191 3.76 -12.04 8.21
CA ALA A 191 3.08 -13.33 8.07
C ALA A 191 2.18 -13.38 6.83
N LEU A 192 1.43 -12.31 6.55
CA LEU A 192 0.55 -12.21 5.38
C LEU A 192 1.34 -12.27 4.06
N ILE A 193 2.47 -11.56 3.99
CA ILE A 193 3.40 -11.64 2.86
C ILE A 193 3.88 -13.09 2.68
N GLY A 194 4.28 -13.74 3.77
CA GLY A 194 4.70 -15.14 3.76
C GLY A 194 3.62 -16.07 3.18
N ALA A 195 2.39 -15.95 3.66
CA ALA A 195 1.24 -16.73 3.19
C ALA A 195 0.95 -16.52 1.69
N ILE A 196 0.93 -15.27 1.23
CA ILE A 196 0.70 -14.96 -0.20
C ILE A 196 1.83 -15.55 -1.06
N MET A 197 3.10 -15.40 -0.64
CA MET A 197 4.24 -15.94 -1.36
C MET A 197 4.25 -17.48 -1.40
N LEU A 198 3.71 -18.13 -0.36
CA LEU A 198 3.56 -19.59 -0.32
C LEU A 198 2.51 -20.10 -1.32
N ILE A 199 1.43 -19.34 -1.52
CA ILE A 199 0.39 -19.68 -2.51
C ILE A 199 0.85 -19.33 -3.93
N ALA A 200 1.44 -18.14 -4.12
CA ALA A 200 1.91 -17.63 -5.39
C ALA A 200 3.39 -17.97 -5.64
N GLN A 201 3.77 -19.24 -5.49
CA GLN A 201 5.14 -19.67 -5.75
C GLN A 201 5.51 -19.55 -7.23
N PRO A 202 6.78 -19.23 -7.57
CA PRO A 202 7.25 -19.20 -8.95
C PRO A 202 6.90 -20.51 -9.69
N GLY A 203 6.37 -20.38 -10.91
CA GLY A 203 5.93 -21.53 -11.72
C GLY A 203 4.48 -21.97 -11.49
N THR A 204 3.78 -21.39 -10.52
CA THR A 204 2.32 -21.59 -10.38
C THR A 204 1.53 -20.74 -11.37
N GLU A 205 0.31 -21.17 -11.71
CA GLU A 205 -0.61 -20.36 -12.53
C GLU A 205 -0.89 -19.00 -11.87
N ILE A 206 -1.08 -18.99 -10.55
CA ILE A 206 -1.34 -17.77 -9.77
C ILE A 206 -0.17 -16.80 -9.91
N ALA A 207 1.08 -17.24 -9.70
CA ALA A 207 2.25 -16.37 -9.78
C ALA A 207 2.45 -15.74 -11.16
N SER A 208 2.01 -16.41 -12.24
CA SER A 208 2.09 -15.87 -13.60
C SER A 208 1.10 -14.74 -13.89
N ARG A 209 0.06 -14.59 -13.04
CA ARG A 209 -1.04 -13.63 -13.22
C ARG A 209 -1.25 -12.68 -12.06
N LEU A 210 -0.62 -12.94 -10.92
CA LEU A 210 -0.66 -12.07 -9.76
C LEU A 210 0.42 -11.00 -9.87
N TYR A 211 0.00 -9.74 -9.80
CA TYR A 211 0.87 -8.61 -9.57
C TYR A 211 0.79 -8.25 -8.09
N LEU A 212 1.88 -8.45 -7.35
CA LEU A 212 1.94 -8.14 -5.91
C LEU A 212 2.79 -6.90 -5.69
N SER A 213 2.25 -5.89 -5.01
CA SER A 213 3.01 -4.74 -4.55
C SER A 213 2.88 -4.55 -3.04
N LEU A 214 3.99 -4.27 -2.37
CA LEU A 214 4.04 -3.91 -0.96
C LEU A 214 4.49 -2.46 -0.85
N ILE A 215 3.77 -1.66 -0.08
CA ILE A 215 4.00 -0.24 0.09
C ILE A 215 4.10 0.02 1.59
N MET A 216 5.26 0.48 2.04
CA MET A 216 5.52 0.75 3.45
C MET A 216 5.68 2.24 3.65
N GLY A 217 4.71 2.85 4.34
CA GLY A 217 4.75 4.25 4.72
C GLY A 217 5.41 4.46 6.08
N TYR A 218 6.08 5.59 6.26
CA TYR A 218 6.63 5.97 7.57
C TYR A 218 5.57 6.53 8.52
N GLY A 219 4.43 7.01 8.03
CA GLY A 219 3.40 7.66 8.85
C GLY A 219 3.89 8.95 9.49
N ASN A 220 3.36 9.33 10.64
CA ASN A 220 3.72 10.57 11.33
C ASN A 220 5.04 10.40 12.10
N VAL A 221 6.14 10.79 11.47
CA VAL A 221 7.48 10.72 12.07
C VAL A 221 7.71 11.92 12.97
N SER A 222 7.91 11.66 14.26
CA SER A 222 8.38 12.64 15.23
C SER A 222 9.90 12.75 15.16
N ARG A 223 10.48 13.92 15.52
CA ARG A 223 11.95 14.09 15.64
C ARG A 223 12.60 13.13 16.67
N ALA A 224 11.81 12.53 17.55
CA ALA A 224 12.27 11.57 18.54
C ALA A 224 12.30 10.12 18.04
N ASP A 225 11.72 9.85 16.87
CA ASP A 225 11.77 8.53 16.24
C ASP A 225 13.16 8.37 15.60
N ASP A 226 13.93 7.39 16.06
CA ASP A 226 15.28 7.11 15.54
C ASP A 226 15.15 6.66 14.07
N PRO A 227 15.65 7.44 13.10
CA PRO A 227 15.41 7.19 11.71
C PRO A 227 16.48 6.23 11.19
N GLY A 228 16.49 4.98 11.67
CA GLY A 228 17.42 3.95 11.19
C GLY A 228 17.32 3.68 9.67
N LEU A 229 16.29 4.24 9.03
CA LEU A 229 15.97 4.10 7.62
C LEU A 229 15.86 5.45 6.87
N SER A 230 16.16 6.61 7.49
CA SER A 230 16.23 7.86 6.73
C SER A 230 17.53 7.88 5.92
N ILE A 231 17.42 7.98 4.60
CA ILE A 231 18.56 8.10 3.69
C ILE A 231 19.25 9.47 3.82
N VAL A 232 18.70 10.40 4.61
CA VAL A 232 19.25 11.75 4.78
C VAL A 232 19.71 12.00 6.21
N SER A 233 20.73 11.26 6.63
CA SER A 233 21.68 11.78 7.62
C SER A 233 22.87 12.38 6.86
N HIS A 234 22.93 13.71 6.77
CA HIS A 234 24.09 14.39 6.17
C HIS A 234 25.37 14.28 7.01
N ASN A 235 25.30 13.62 8.17
CA ASN A 235 26.43 13.35 9.06
C ASN A 235 26.07 12.09 9.84
N TYR A 236 26.54 10.90 9.45
CA TYR A 236 26.94 9.78 10.32
C TYR A 236 27.48 8.66 9.41
N GLU A 237 28.51 7.95 9.88
CA GLU A 237 29.20 6.89 9.14
C GLU A 237 28.23 5.84 8.58
N ASN A 238 28.51 5.43 7.33
CA ASN A 238 27.69 4.58 6.46
C ASN A 238 27.52 3.14 6.97
N ASP A 239 26.75 2.91 8.03
CA ASP A 239 26.47 1.54 8.54
C ASP A 239 24.99 1.15 8.52
N SER A 240 24.10 1.92 7.88
CA SER A 240 22.71 1.48 7.69
C SER A 240 22.66 0.37 6.63
N PRO A 241 22.06 -0.81 6.90
CA PRO A 241 21.89 -1.88 5.92
C PRO A 241 20.99 -1.48 4.73
N LEU A 242 20.27 -0.36 4.81
CA LEU A 242 19.52 0.21 3.69
C LEU A 242 20.34 1.15 2.79
N SER A 243 21.56 1.54 3.19
CA SER A 243 22.46 2.35 2.33
C SER A 243 22.85 1.65 1.02
N ALA A 244 22.70 0.32 0.98
CA ALA A 244 22.89 -0.48 -0.23
C ALA A 244 21.70 -0.40 -1.21
N LEU A 245 20.52 0.04 -0.76
CA LEU A 245 19.33 0.20 -1.60
C LEU A 245 19.32 1.61 -2.21
N PHE A 246 20.14 1.82 -3.23
CA PHE A 246 20.03 3.05 -4.03
C PHE A 246 18.71 3.02 -4.83
N PRO A 247 17.80 4.01 -4.64
CA PRO A 247 16.64 4.16 -5.51
C PRO A 247 17.13 4.36 -6.94
N GLN A 248 16.80 3.45 -7.87
CA GLN A 248 17.06 3.71 -9.29
C GLN A 248 16.04 4.68 -9.91
N GLN A 249 14.94 4.96 -9.20
CA GLN A 249 13.93 5.94 -9.60
C GLN A 249 13.38 6.64 -8.35
N SER A 250 13.75 7.90 -8.15
CA SER A 250 13.03 8.82 -7.27
C SER A 250 12.13 9.71 -8.14
N TYR A 251 10.82 9.73 -7.84
CA TYR A 251 9.86 10.55 -8.57
C TYR A 251 9.90 12.00 -8.07
N THR A 252 10.97 12.74 -8.41
CA THR A 252 11.08 14.20 -8.18
C THR A 252 10.28 15.03 -9.20
N MET A 253 9.70 14.36 -10.20
CA MET A 253 8.92 14.97 -11.29
C MET A 253 7.45 14.54 -11.20
N ARG A 254 6.52 15.49 -11.33
CA ARG A 254 5.09 15.20 -11.58
C ARG A 254 4.74 15.77 -12.96
N GLY A 255 4.57 14.91 -13.96
CA GLY A 255 4.51 15.35 -15.36
C GLY A 255 5.82 16.03 -15.77
N GLU A 256 5.74 17.22 -16.35
CA GLU A 256 6.91 18.02 -16.75
C GLU A 256 7.41 18.99 -15.66
N SER A 257 6.74 19.04 -14.49
CA SER A 257 7.07 20.00 -13.43
C SER A 257 7.92 19.36 -12.32
N PRO A 258 9.09 19.94 -12.00
CA PRO A 258 9.85 19.60 -10.79
C PRO A 258 9.02 19.88 -9.54
N ARG A 259 9.01 18.93 -8.59
CA ARG A 259 8.33 19.12 -7.29
C ARG A 259 9.23 19.93 -6.35
N ASN A 260 8.79 21.15 -6.00
CA ASN A 260 9.53 22.03 -5.08
C ASN A 260 9.25 21.77 -3.59
N ASP A 261 8.19 21.02 -3.27
CA ASP A 261 7.68 20.81 -1.89
C ASP A 261 7.79 19.35 -1.43
N VAL A 262 8.97 18.74 -1.58
CA VAL A 262 9.21 17.34 -1.19
C VAL A 262 9.88 17.29 0.19
N ARG A 263 9.36 16.46 1.11
CA ARG A 263 10.18 15.90 2.20
C ARG A 263 10.68 14.54 1.76
N ASP A 264 11.86 14.15 2.22
CA ASP A 264 12.38 12.79 2.13
C ASP A 264 11.64 11.86 3.12
N LEU A 265 10.31 11.82 3.05
CA LEU A 265 9.51 10.78 3.67
C LEU A 265 9.32 9.70 2.60
N GLU A 266 10.11 8.65 2.75
CA GLU A 266 10.30 7.59 1.79
C GLU A 266 9.18 6.54 1.88
N ILE A 267 8.23 6.53 0.96
CA ILE A 267 7.40 5.33 0.84
C ILE A 267 8.23 4.28 0.11
N SER A 268 8.63 3.20 0.80
CA SER A 268 9.27 2.06 0.14
C SER A 268 8.20 1.25 -0.57
N SER A 269 8.24 1.27 -1.90
CA SER A 269 7.36 0.51 -2.77
C SER A 269 8.14 -0.66 -3.36
N TYR A 270 7.70 -1.87 -3.03
CA TYR A 270 8.18 -3.11 -3.61
C TYR A 270 7.17 -3.58 -4.63
N GLN A 271 7.62 -3.82 -5.85
CA GLN A 271 6.79 -4.36 -6.92
C GLN A 271 7.35 -5.72 -7.30
N LEU A 272 6.64 -6.78 -6.93
CA LEU A 272 6.96 -8.12 -7.38
C LEU A 272 6.23 -8.37 -8.69
N ILE A 273 6.97 -8.20 -9.79
CA ILE A 273 6.51 -8.62 -11.11
C ILE A 273 6.70 -10.13 -11.13
N GLY A 274 5.60 -10.89 -11.09
CA GLY A 274 5.63 -12.32 -11.39
C GLY A 274 6.37 -12.50 -12.70
N CYS A 275 7.53 -13.17 -12.66
CA CYS A 275 8.39 -13.40 -13.83
C CYS A 275 7.59 -14.13 -14.92
N CYS A 276 6.99 -13.36 -15.80
CA CYS A 276 6.49 -13.80 -17.09
C CYS A 276 7.30 -13.12 -18.20
N MET A 277 8.63 -13.09 -18.04
CA MET A 277 9.58 -12.86 -19.12
C MET A 277 10.92 -13.55 -18.81
N ARG A 278 10.94 -14.88 -18.92
CA ARG A 278 12.04 -15.62 -19.56
C ARG A 278 11.46 -16.79 -20.33
#